data_AF-A0A933N115-F1
#
_entry.id   AF-A0A933N115-F1
#
_cell.length_a   1.000
_cell.length_b   1.000
_cell.length_c   1.000
_cell.angle_alpha   90.00
_cell.angle_beta   90.00
_cell.angle_gamma   90.00
#
_symmetry.space_group_name_H-M   'P 1'
#
loop_
_entity.id
_entity.type
_entity.pdbx_description
1 polymer ?
#
loop_
_entity_poly.entity_id
_entity_poly.type
_entity_poly.pdbx_seq_one_letter_code
_entity_poly.pdbx_strand_id
1 'polypeptide(L)'
;MTEVGTMIELILDECLEDIRAKRATVADCLARRPNVAADLAPLLEMALAIAGVPEVRPSEEFKRATRERLLRLSPPTKSNGRMGDLGPRASPVPDTKERV
;
A
#
# COMPACT_ATOMS: atom_id res chain seq x y z
N MET A 1 2.04 -29.59 5.23
CA MET A 1 3.26 -28.82 4.90
C MET A 1 2.91 -27.34 4.70
N THR A 2 2.31 -26.70 5.72
CA THR A 2 1.87 -25.29 5.67
C THR A 2 2.17 -24.49 6.95
N GLU A 3 2.67 -25.12 8.02
CA GLU A 3 2.95 -24.41 9.28
C GLU A 3 4.20 -23.52 9.24
N VAL A 4 5.21 -23.86 8.41
CA VAL A 4 6.48 -23.12 8.36
C VAL A 4 6.35 -21.82 7.55
N GLY A 5 5.52 -21.80 6.49
CA GLY A 5 5.34 -20.62 5.63
C GLY A 5 4.77 -19.42 6.37
N THR A 6 3.76 -19.64 7.21
CA THR A 6 3.15 -18.55 7.99
C THR A 6 4.07 -18.04 9.10
N MET A 7 4.90 -18.91 9.70
CA MET A 7 5.83 -18.49 10.76
C MET A 7 6.94 -17.59 10.23
N ILE A 8 7.54 -17.92 9.08
CA ILE A 8 8.59 -17.08 8.50
C ILE A 8 8.06 -15.74 8.00
N GLU A 9 6.84 -15.71 7.45
CA GLU A 9 6.16 -14.47 7.06
C GLU A 9 5.94 -13.53 8.24
N LEU A 10 5.41 -14.05 9.37
CA LEU A 10 5.21 -13.25 10.58
C LEU A 10 6.53 -12.68 11.13
N ILE A 11 7.59 -13.50 11.13
CA ILE A 11 8.91 -13.07 11.56
C ILE A 11 9.47 -11.99 10.63
N LEU A 12 9.28 -12.15 9.31
CA LEU A 12 9.72 -11.19 8.32
C LEU A 12 9.02 -9.84 8.51
N ASP A 13 7.70 -9.84 8.70
CA ASP A 13 6.92 -8.62 8.92
C ASP A 13 7.38 -7.88 10.18
N GLU A 14 7.56 -8.59 11.30
CA GLU A 14 8.07 -8.02 12.55
C GLU A 14 9.46 -7.38 12.35
N CYS A 15 10.35 -8.09 11.66
CA CYS A 15 11.69 -7.58 11.37
C CYS A 15 11.66 -6.33 10.49
N LEU A 16 10.78 -6.28 9.48
CA LEU A 16 10.63 -5.12 8.60
C LEU A 16 10.04 -3.92 9.34
N GLU A 17 9.08 -4.12 10.23
CA GLU A 17 8.53 -3.06 11.07
C GLU A 17 9.59 -2.45 11.99
N ASP A 18 10.38 -3.28 12.66
CA ASP A 18 11.46 -2.83 13.53
C ASP A 18 12.56 -2.08 12.78
N ILE A 19 12.95 -2.56 11.60
CA ILE A 19 13.95 -1.90 10.76
C ILE A 19 13.42 -0.55 10.26
N ARG A 20 12.17 -0.49 9.78
CA ARG A 20 11.52 0.78 9.35
C ARG A 20 11.41 1.77 10.50
N ALA A 21 11.12 1.29 11.71
CA ALA A 21 11.08 2.10 12.92
C ALA A 21 12.46 2.44 13.50
N LYS A 22 13.56 1.98 12.86
CA LYS A 22 14.95 2.14 13.32
C LYS A 22 15.20 1.57 14.73
N ARG A 23 14.43 0.57 15.15
CA ARG A 23 14.60 -0.17 16.42
C ARG A 23 15.56 -1.34 16.29
N ALA A 24 15.84 -1.78 15.06
CA ALA A 24 16.72 -2.90 14.76
C ALA A 24 17.45 -2.73 13.43
N THR A 25 18.58 -3.39 13.30
CA THR A 25 19.25 -3.65 12.03
C THR A 25 18.94 -5.05 11.50
N VAL A 26 19.27 -5.32 10.23
CA VAL A 26 19.18 -6.66 9.65
C VAL A 26 19.99 -7.67 10.48
N ALA A 27 21.20 -7.28 10.91
CA ALA A 27 22.05 -8.13 11.74
C ALA A 27 21.39 -8.48 13.09
N ASP A 28 20.71 -7.53 13.73
CA ASP A 28 19.99 -7.77 14.99
C ASP A 28 18.83 -8.77 14.79
N CYS A 29 18.09 -8.65 13.69
CA CYS A 29 16.98 -9.53 13.36
C CYS A 29 17.45 -10.97 13.10
N LEU A 30 18.58 -11.14 12.39
CA LEU A 30 19.17 -12.45 12.13
C LEU A 30 19.78 -13.07 13.41
N ALA A 31 20.45 -12.25 14.24
CA ALA A 31 21.04 -12.71 15.50
C ALA A 31 20.00 -13.18 16.52
N ARG A 32 18.81 -12.55 16.56
CA ARG A 32 17.71 -12.96 17.44
C ARG A 32 17.07 -14.29 17.05
N ARG A 33 17.20 -14.71 15.80
CA ARG A 33 16.49 -15.86 15.22
C ARG A 33 17.42 -16.75 14.38
N PRO A 34 18.49 -17.32 14.99
CA PRO A 34 19.55 -18.02 14.27
C PRO A 34 19.04 -19.26 13.51
N ASN A 35 17.98 -19.89 14.02
CA ASN A 35 17.33 -21.08 13.47
C ASN A 35 16.64 -20.86 12.12
N VAL A 36 16.25 -19.63 11.78
CA VAL A 36 15.62 -19.29 10.48
C VAL A 36 16.43 -18.26 9.71
N ALA A 37 17.62 -17.88 10.20
CA ALA A 37 18.42 -16.80 9.63
C ALA A 37 18.80 -17.04 8.17
N ALA A 38 19.09 -18.29 7.79
CA ALA A 38 19.46 -18.66 6.42
C ALA A 38 18.32 -18.40 5.42
N ASP A 39 17.07 -18.66 5.82
CA ASP A 39 15.90 -18.43 4.97
C ASP A 39 15.42 -16.97 5.05
N LEU A 40 15.61 -16.31 6.20
CA LEU A 40 15.15 -14.94 6.45
C LEU A 40 16.05 -13.88 5.81
N ALA A 41 17.36 -14.10 5.75
CA ALA A 41 18.32 -13.17 5.19
C ALA A 41 18.00 -12.71 3.75
N PRO A 42 17.80 -13.62 2.76
CA PRO A 42 17.50 -13.20 1.39
C PRO A 42 16.17 -12.44 1.27
N LEU A 43 15.18 -12.76 2.12
CA LEU A 43 13.88 -12.08 2.14
C LEU A 43 14.02 -10.64 2.64
N LEU A 44 14.80 -10.43 3.71
CA LEU A 44 15.06 -9.10 4.25
C LEU A 44 15.84 -8.23 3.25
N GLU A 45 16.88 -8.78 2.62
CA GLU A 45 17.67 -8.06 1.61
C GLU A 45 16.80 -7.62 0.42
N MET A 46 15.95 -8.52 -0.08
CA MET A 46 15.05 -8.21 -1.20
C MET A 46 14.00 -7.17 -0.82
N ALA A 47 13.37 -7.30 0.35
CA ALA A 47 12.38 -6.35 0.84
C ALA A 47 12.97 -4.95 1.01
N LEU A 48 14.21 -4.84 1.51
CA LEU A 48 14.90 -3.56 1.66
C LEU A 48 15.33 -2.96 0.32
N ALA A 49 15.76 -3.80 -0.63
CA ALA A 49 16.07 -3.35 -1.99
C ALA A 49 14.84 -2.74 -2.68
N ILE A 50 13.67 -3.35 -2.52
CA ILE A 50 12.39 -2.84 -3.07
C ILE A 50 11.95 -1.57 -2.34
N ALA A 51 12.10 -1.51 -1.02
CA ALA A 51 11.70 -0.35 -0.22
C ALA A 51 12.47 0.93 -0.58
N GLY A 52 13.68 0.81 -1.15
CA GLY A 52 14.46 1.93 -1.66
C GLY A 52 13.99 2.47 -3.02
N VAL A 53 13.08 1.78 -3.71
CA VAL A 53 12.57 2.22 -5.02
C VAL A 53 11.57 3.37 -4.81
N PRO A 54 11.74 4.51 -5.50
CA PRO A 54 10.78 5.61 -5.39
C PRO A 54 9.39 5.18 -5.83
N GLU A 55 8.38 5.64 -5.11
CA GLU A 55 6.99 5.34 -5.42
C GLU A 55 6.65 5.84 -6.84
N VAL A 56 6.31 4.91 -7.73
CA VAL A 56 5.92 5.25 -9.10
C VAL A 56 4.49 5.80 -9.07
N ARG A 57 4.35 7.12 -9.20
CA ARG A 57 3.05 7.78 -9.33
C ARG A 57 2.80 8.22 -10.77
N PRO A 58 1.64 7.89 -11.37
CA PRO A 58 1.30 8.39 -12.70
C PRO A 58 1.15 9.90 -12.69
N SER A 59 1.61 10.57 -13.74
CA SER A 59 1.42 12.01 -13.91
C SER A 59 -0.07 12.34 -14.07
N GLU A 60 -0.45 13.56 -13.71
CA GLU A 60 -1.83 14.04 -13.91
C GLU A 60 -2.25 14.01 -15.38
N GLU A 61 -1.31 14.32 -16.29
CA GLU A 61 -1.54 14.19 -17.73
C GLU A 61 -1.84 12.75 -18.14
N PHE A 62 -1.04 11.79 -17.66
CA PHE A 62 -1.25 10.38 -17.93
C PHE A 62 -2.61 9.90 -17.39
N LYS A 63 -2.98 10.32 -16.18
CA LYS A 63 -4.30 10.02 -15.60
C LYS A 63 -5.44 10.55 -16.46
N ARG A 64 -5.36 11.81 -16.91
CA ARG A 64 -6.39 12.43 -17.77
C ARG A 64 -6.52 11.71 -19.10
N ALA A 65 -5.42 11.49 -19.81
CA ALA A 65 -5.41 10.82 -21.11
C ALA A 65 -5.93 9.37 -21.01
N THR A 66 -5.52 8.66 -19.96
CA THR A 66 -5.98 7.27 -19.72
C THR A 66 -7.47 7.23 -19.41
N ARG A 67 -7.99 8.16 -18.60
CA ARG A 67 -9.42 8.26 -18.31
C ARG A 67 -10.25 8.46 -19.58
N GLU A 68 -9.84 9.38 -20.45
CA GLU A 68 -10.53 9.60 -21.74
C GLU A 68 -10.50 8.35 -22.62
N ARG A 69 -9.36 7.66 -22.67
CA ARG A 69 -9.24 6.40 -23.42
C ARG A 69 -10.18 5.32 -22.87
N LEU A 70 -10.22 5.14 -21.55
CA LEU A 70 -11.08 4.14 -20.91
C LEU A 70 -12.57 4.42 -21.18
N LEU A 71 -13.01 5.67 -21.09
CA LEU A 71 -14.40 6.06 -21.37
C LEU A 71 -14.83 5.79 -22.81
N ARG A 72 -13.88 5.79 -23.77
CA ARG A 72 -14.15 5.43 -25.17
C ARG A 72 -14.24 3.91 -25.38
N LEU A 73 -13.59 3.13 -24.53
CA LEU A 73 -13.55 1.67 -24.63
C LEU A 73 -14.73 0.98 -23.93
N SER A 74 -15.31 1.62 -22.91
CA SER A 74 -16.50 1.09 -22.24
C SER A 74 -17.77 1.64 -22.91
N PRO A 75 -18.68 0.80 -23.45
CA PRO A 75 -20.04 1.26 -23.69
C PRO A 75 -20.65 1.73 -22.37
N PRO A 76 -21.47 2.79 -22.34
CA PRO A 76 -22.10 3.24 -21.11
C PRO A 76 -22.92 2.09 -20.53
N THR A 77 -22.46 1.54 -19.41
CA THR A 77 -23.30 0.68 -18.58
C THR A 77 -24.40 1.60 -18.06
N LYS A 78 -25.61 1.42 -18.61
CA LYS A 78 -26.82 1.95 -17.98
C LYS A 78 -26.92 1.26 -16.61
N SER A 79 -26.34 1.86 -15.58
CA SER A 79 -26.82 1.61 -14.23
C SER A 79 -28.29 2.00 -14.26
N ASN A 80 -29.19 1.01 -14.23
CA ASN A 80 -30.61 1.24 -13.97
C ASN A 80 -30.71 1.79 -12.54
N GLY A 81 -30.42 3.08 -12.39
CA GLY A 81 -30.70 3.84 -11.20
C GLY A 81 -32.21 3.90 -11.08
N ARG A 82 -32.76 3.12 -10.14
CA ARG A 82 -34.02 3.48 -9.50
C ARG A 82 -33.81 4.88 -8.93
N MET A 83 -34.36 5.87 -9.63
CA MET A 83 -34.50 7.24 -9.14
C MET A 83 -35.48 7.19 -7.97
N GLY A 84 -34.96 7.13 -6.75
CA GLY A 84 -35.78 7.08 -5.55
C GLY A 84 -34.92 6.89 -4.32
N ASP A 85 -34.03 7.86 -4.06
CA ASP A 85 -33.59 8.28 -2.72
C ASP A 85 -32.49 9.33 -2.88
N LEU A 86 -32.91 10.58 -3.10
CA LEU A 86 -32.07 11.74 -2.77
C LEU A 86 -32.53 12.23 -1.41
N GLY A 87 -32.03 11.58 -0.36
CA GLY A 87 -31.97 12.17 0.96
C GLY A 87 -31.19 13.49 0.92
N PRO A 88 -31.42 14.41 1.89
CA PRO A 88 -30.86 15.75 1.83
C PRO A 88 -29.33 15.69 1.81
N ARG A 89 -28.74 16.25 0.75
CA ARG A 89 -27.30 16.51 0.65
C ARG A 89 -26.87 17.33 1.87
N ALA A 90 -25.99 16.76 2.68
CA ALA A 90 -25.24 17.51 3.67
C ALA A 90 -24.49 18.66 2.97
N SER A 91 -24.59 19.84 3.57
CA SER A 91 -23.98 21.10 3.15
C SER A 91 -22.46 21.01 2.92
N PRO A 92 -21.89 21.87 2.07
CA PRO A 92 -20.45 21.96 1.88
C PRO A 92 -19.77 22.43 3.17
N VAL A 93 -18.66 21.77 3.53
CA VAL A 93 -17.78 22.11 4.65
C VAL A 93 -17.12 23.47 4.36
N PRO A 94 -17.16 24.45 5.28
CA PRO A 94 -16.47 25.71 5.08
C PRO A 94 -14.94 25.56 5.19
N ASP A 95 -14.25 26.17 4.24
CA ASP A 95 -12.82 26.49 4.25
C ASP A 95 -12.46 27.21 5.56
N THR A 96 -11.76 26.55 6.48
CA THR A 96 -11.06 27.23 7.58
C THR A 96 -9.70 27.70 7.09
N LYS A 97 -9.72 28.84 6.40
CA LYS A 97 -8.56 29.72 6.30
C LYS A 97 -8.89 31.03 7.02
N GLU A 98 -7.90 31.49 7.80
CA GLU A 98 -7.76 32.83 8.38
C GLU A 98 -8.35 33.11 9.79
N ARG A 99 -7.44 33.21 10.76
CA ARG A 99 -7.29 34.20 11.86
C ARG A 99 -6.53 33.55 13.03
N VAL A 100 -5.49 34.10 13.65
CA VAL A 100 -4.83 35.42 13.72
C VAL A 100 -3.35 35.17 13.95
#